data_AF-A0A2V8BX64-F1
#
_entry.id   AF-A0A2V8BX64-F1
#
_cell.length_a   1.000
_cell.length_b   1.000
_cell.length_c   1.000
_cell.angle_alpha   90.00
_cell.angle_beta   90.00
_cell.angle_gamma   90.00
#
_symmetry.space_group_name_H-M   'P 1'
#
loop_
_entity.id
_entity.type
_entity.pdbx_description
1 polymer ?
#
loop_
_entity_poly.entity_id
_entity_poly.type
_entity_poly.pdbx_seq_one_letter_code
_entity_poly.pdbx_strand_id
1 'polypeptide(L)' 'MISGESGFSKNAAGQRGAKLFAYDKATGQVVGEQFMFAPQTGSPMTYLLGGKQYLVVAVSGAGVPAEFIAYTLP' A
#
# COMPACT_ATOMS: atom_id res chain seq x y z
N MET A 1 10.92 5.40 1.77
CA MET A 1 10.57 4.49 0.66
C MET A 1 9.16 3.97 0.89
N ILE A 2 8.43 3.58 -0.16
CA ILE A 2 7.12 2.90 -0.04
C ILE A 2 7.24 1.50 -0.63
N SER A 3 6.74 0.47 0.05
CA SER A 3 6.73 -0.91 -0.45
C SER A 3 5.62 -1.71 0.20
N GLY A 4 4.87 -2.46 -0.61
CA GLY A 4 3.85 -3.39 -0.14
C GLY A 4 4.29 -4.84 -0.19
N GLU A 5 3.63 -5.69 0.61
CA GLU A 5 3.81 -7.14 0.57
C GLU A 5 3.35 -7.73 -0.77
N SER A 6 4.09 -8.71 -1.28
CA SER A 6 3.79 -9.41 -2.53
C SER A 6 2.83 -10.59 -2.37
N GLY A 7 2.45 -10.93 -1.13
CA GLY A 7 1.57 -12.05 -0.81
C GLY A 7 0.49 -11.67 0.21
N PHE A 8 -0.51 -12.54 0.33
CA PHE A 8 -1.57 -12.35 1.32
C PHE A 8 -1.06 -12.68 2.73
N SER A 9 -1.36 -11.78 3.66
CA SER A 9 -1.13 -11.86 5.10
C SER A 9 -2.45 -11.73 5.85
N LYS A 10 -2.42 -11.92 7.18
CA LYS A 10 -3.53 -11.60 8.07
C LYS A 10 -3.15 -10.44 8.98
N ASN A 11 -4.07 -9.50 9.20
CA ASN A 11 -3.89 -8.48 10.24
C ASN A 11 -4.21 -9.05 11.64
N ALA A 12 -4.05 -8.23 12.68
CA ALA A 12 -4.33 -8.63 14.07
C ALA A 12 -5.79 -9.05 14.31
N ALA A 13 -6.73 -8.55 13.49
CA ALA A 13 -8.14 -8.94 13.52
C ALA A 13 -8.44 -10.19 12.67
N GLY A 14 -7.43 -10.83 12.08
CA GLY A 14 -7.57 -12.02 11.25
C GLY A 14 -8.05 -11.76 9.81
N GLN A 15 -8.20 -10.50 9.41
CA GLN A 15 -8.62 -10.14 8.05
C GLN A 15 -7.50 -10.46 7.06
N ARG A 16 -7.86 -11.15 5.96
CA ARG A 16 -6.95 -11.45 4.86
C ARG A 16 -6.72 -10.21 4.00
N GLY A 17 -5.46 -9.91 3.70
CA GLY A 17 -5.07 -8.76 2.89
C GLY A 17 -3.55 -8.69 2.78
N ALA A 18 -2.99 -7.49 2.74
CA ALA A 18 -1.55 -7.27 2.70
C ALA A 18 -1.21 -5.94 3.36
N LYS A 19 0.06 -5.75 3.73
CA LYS A 19 0.54 -4.48 4.29
C LYS A 19 1.26 -3.63 3.25
N LEU A 20 1.05 -2.32 3.35
CA LEU A 20 1.84 -1.28 2.72
C LEU A 20 2.70 -0.61 3.79
N PHE A 21 4.00 -0.55 3.57
CA PHE A 21 4.96 0.02 4.49
C PHE A 21 5.51 1.34 3.97
N ALA A 22 5.66 2.30 4.88
CA ALA A 22 6.42 3.51 4.70
C ALA A 22 7.72 3.42 5.51
N TYR A 23 8.84 3.69 4.86
CA TYR A 23 10.17 3.67 5.46
C TYR A 23 10.79 5.04 5.45
N ASP A 24 11.51 5.37 6.51
CA ASP A 24 12.48 6.47 6.49
C ASP A 24 13.58 6.15 5.46
N LYS A 25 13.90 7.12 4.60
CA LYS A 25 14.84 6.90 3.49
C LYS A 25 16.30 6.83 3.95
N ALA A 26 16.65 7.47 5.07
CA ALA A 26 18.03 7.54 5.54
C ALA A 26 18.41 6.30 6.36
N THR A 27 17.47 5.81 7.17
CA THR A 27 17.70 4.73 8.14
C THR A 27 17.13 3.39 7.71
N GLY A 28 16.17 3.37 6.79
CA GLY A 28 15.44 2.16 6.40
C GLY A 28 14.45 1.66 7.47
N GLN A 29 14.22 2.43 8.54
CA GLN A 29 13.24 2.06 9.58
C GLN A 29 11.81 2.24 9.08
N VAL A 30 10.90 1.36 9.51
CA VAL A 30 9.46 1.51 9.25
C VAL A 30 8.94 2.69 10.07
N VAL A 31 8.32 3.65 9.40
CA VAL A 31 7.69 4.84 10.00
C VAL A 31 6.17 4.86 9.85
N GLY A 32 5.61 3.90 9.12
CA GLY A 32 4.16 3.75 8.98
C GLY A 32 3.78 2.45 8.28
N GLU A 33 2.58 1.97 8.59
CA GLU A 33 1.99 0.78 8.00
C GLU A 33 0.52 1.07 7.66
N GLN A 34 0.06 0.57 6.53
CA GLN A 34 -1.34 0.63 6.12
C GLN A 34 -1.79 -0.73 5.61
N PHE A 35 -2.96 -1.18 6.05
CA PHE A 35 -3.54 -2.42 5.54
C PHE A 35 -4.23 -2.20 4.19
N MET A 36 -4.05 -3.15 3.28
CA MET A 36 -4.65 -3.26 1.96
C MET A 36 -5.46 -4.55 1.88
N PHE A 37 -6.52 -4.57 1.07
CA PHE A 37 -7.33 -5.78 0.87
C PHE A 37 -6.66 -6.82 -0.04
N ALA A 38 -5.61 -6.44 -0.78
CA ALA A 38 -4.83 -7.34 -1.63
C ALA A 38 -3.34 -6.95 -1.70
N PRO A 39 -2.45 -7.89 -2.06
CA PRO A 39 -1.01 -7.66 -2.22
C PRO A 39 -0.68 -6.66 -3.32
N GLN A 40 0.48 -6.01 -3.18
CA GLN A 40 1.01 -5.10 -4.19
C GLN A 40 1.53 -5.91 -5.39
N THR A 41 1.13 -5.50 -6.60
CA THR A 41 1.56 -6.15 -7.85
C THR A 41 2.35 -5.23 -8.78
N GLY A 42 2.35 -3.91 -8.52
CA GLY A 42 3.07 -2.92 -9.31
C GLY A 42 3.79 -1.90 -8.45
N SER A 43 4.63 -1.08 -9.09
CA SER A 43 5.34 0.01 -8.40
C SER A 43 4.36 1.10 -7.95
N PRO A 44 4.49 1.62 -6.71
CA PRO A 44 3.71 2.76 -6.27
C PRO A 44 3.98 4.01 -7.12
N MET A 45 2.95 4.83 -7.31
CA MET A 45 3.02 6.09 -8.06
C MET A 45 2.49 7.24 -7.21
N THR A 46 2.90 8.47 -7.48
CA THR A 46 2.37 9.66 -6.78
C THR A 46 2.04 10.78 -7.76
N TYR A 47 1.02 11.57 -7.45
CA TYR A 47 0.63 12.76 -8.21
C TYR A 47 0.02 13.82 -7.29
N LEU A 48 -0.08 15.05 -7.79
CA LEU A 48 -0.78 16.16 -7.14
C LEU A 48 -2.06 16.49 -7.91
N LEU A 49 -3.17 16.69 -7.19
CA LEU A 49 -4.45 17.13 -7.74
C LEU A 49 -5.15 18.02 -6.73
N GLY A 50 -5.55 19.23 -7.14
CA GLY A 50 -6.27 20.16 -6.26
C GLY A 50 -5.50 20.52 -4.97
N GLY A 51 -4.17 20.58 -5.03
CA GLY A 51 -3.31 20.85 -3.87
C GLY A 51 -3.11 19.67 -2.91
N LYS A 52 -3.69 18.49 -3.20
CA LYS A 52 -3.50 17.27 -2.41
C LYS A 52 -2.58 16.29 -3.12
N GLN A 53 -1.68 15.66 -2.34
CA GLN A 53 -0.82 14.59 -2.82
C GLN A 53 -1.53 13.25 -2.69
N TYR A 54 -1.41 12.43 -3.72
CA TYR A 54 -1.94 11.08 -3.75
C TYR A 54 -0.81 10.06 -3.91
N LEU A 55 -0.95 8.93 -3.21
CA LEU A 55 -0.14 7.73 -3.38
C LEU A 55 -1.03 6.63 -3.95
N VAL A 56 -0.69 6.11 -5.11
CA VAL A 56 -1.44 5.05 -5.79
C VAL A 56 -0.66 3.75 -5.77
N VAL A 57 -1.33 2.66 -5.42
CA VAL A 57 -0.76 1.31 -5.40
C VAL A 57 -1.65 0.37 -6.23
N ALA A 58 -1.03 -0.37 -7.16
CA ALA A 58 -1.69 -1.45 -7.87
C ALA A 58 -1.74 -2.70 -6.98
N VAL A 59 -2.93 -3.26 -6.80
CA VAL A 59 -3.15 -4.46 -6.00
C VAL A 59 -3.91 -5.53 -6.78
N SER A 60 -3.58 -6.79 -6.54
CA SER A 60 -4.33 -7.95 -7.06
C SER A 60 -3.88 -9.23 -6.36
N GLY A 61 -4.63 -10.32 -6.51
CA GLY A 61 -4.20 -11.64 -6.07
C GLY A 61 -5.28 -12.69 -6.27
N ALA A 62 -5.02 -13.92 -5.82
CA ALA A 62 -5.97 -15.02 -5.92
C ALA A 62 -7.35 -14.66 -5.32
N GLY A 63 -8.35 -14.60 -6.20
CA GLY A 63 -9.73 -14.24 -5.87
C GLY A 63 -10.01 -12.74 -5.73
N VAL A 64 -9.07 -11.87 -6.10
CA VAL A 64 -9.24 -10.41 -6.07
C VAL A 64 -8.86 -9.80 -7.42
N PRO A 65 -9.80 -9.14 -8.12
CA PRO A 65 -9.53 -8.40 -9.36
C PRO A 65 -8.39 -7.37 -9.19
N ALA A 66 -7.77 -7.00 -10.31
CA ALA A 66 -6.74 -5.96 -10.29
C ALA A 66 -7.40 -4.58 -10.10
N GLU A 67 -6.94 -3.83 -9.10
CA GLU A 67 -7.47 -2.53 -8.74
C GLU A 67 -6.35 -1.55 -8.34
N PHE A 68 -6.66 -0.25 -8.35
CA PHE A 68 -5.81 0.79 -7.80
C PHE A 68 -6.40 1.32 -6.50
N ILE A 69 -5.57 1.39 -5.46
CA ILE A 69 -5.91 2.09 -4.21
C ILE A 69 -5.21 3.45 -4.21
N ALA A 70 -5.96 4.53 -3.99
CA ALA A 70 -5.42 5.88 -3.86
C ALA A 70 -5.52 6.37 -2.41
N TYR A 71 -4.37 6.65 -1.80
CA TYR A 71 -4.26 7.22 -0.46
C TYR A 71 -3.97 8.71 -0.53
N THR A 72 -4.52 9.48 0.41
CA THR A 72 -4.19 10.89 0.61
C THR A 72 -4.34 11.24 2.10
N LEU A 73 -3.71 12.33 2.52
CA LEU A 73 -3.91 12.87 3.86
C LEU A 73 -5.23 13.67 3.90
N PRO A 74 -5.90 13.76 5.07
CA PRO A 74 -7.12 14.55 5.24
C PRO A 74 -6.98 16.00 4.75
#